data_AF-I4N0E0-F1
#
_entry.id   AF-I4N0E0-F1
#
_cell.length_a   1.000
_cell.length_b   1.000
_cell.length_c   1.000
_cell.angle_alpha   90.00
_cell.angle_beta   90.00
_cell.angle_gamma   90.00
#
_symmetry.space_group_name_H-M   'P 1'
#
loop_
_entity.id
_entity.type
_entity.pdbx_description
1 polymer ?
#
loop_
_entity_poly.entity_id
_entity_poly.type
_entity_poly.pdbx_seq_one_letter_code
_entity_poly.pdbx_strand_id
1 'polypeptide(L)' 'MHIERLGTIQNDLEHTAAHLEALSHMLQGHALFLRHSTYSDNSADIDFIERHLSGLAASVTDLRGVARNIAKVA' A
#
# COMPACT_ATOMS: atom_id res chain seq x y z
N MET A 1 3.40 28.08 -11.55
CA MET A 1 4.24 27.70 -10.40
C MET A 1 3.50 27.01 -9.24
N HIS A 2 2.47 27.58 -8.60
CA HIS A 2 1.77 26.87 -7.50
C HIS A 2 0.93 25.66 -7.97
N ILE A 3 0.23 25.77 -9.10
CA ILE A 3 -0.57 24.69 -9.68
C ILE A 3 0.31 23.53 -10.16
N GLU A 4 1.45 23.83 -10.80
CA GLU A 4 2.41 22.80 -11.25
C GLU A 4 2.98 21.98 -10.08
N ARG A 5 3.27 22.64 -8.94
CA ARG A 5 3.74 21.96 -7.74
C ARG A 5 2.67 21.05 -7.13
N LEU A 6 1.41 21.49 -7.14
CA LEU A 6 0.29 20.66 -6.68
C LEU A 6 0.09 19.43 -7.59
N GLY A 7 0.22 19.60 -8.91
CA GLY A 7 0.18 18.50 -9.86
C GLY A 7 1.30 17.46 -9.64
N THR A 8 2.53 17.90 -9.35
CA THR A 8 3.64 16.98 -9.01
C THR A 8 3.34 16.20 -7.74
N ILE A 9 2.90 16.87 -6.66
CA ILE A 9 2.58 16.21 -5.38
C ILE A 9 1.45 15.20 -5.56
N GLN A 10 0.41 15.56 -6.31
CA GLN A 10 -0.69 14.64 -6.62
C GLN A 10 -0.17 13.36 -7.30
N ASN A 11 0.68 13.49 -8.31
CA ASN A 11 1.24 12.35 -9.03
C ASN A 11 2.12 11.48 -8.13
N ASP A 12 2.96 12.10 -7.30
CA ASP A 12 3.82 11.38 -6.36
C ASP A 12 3.01 10.56 -5.35
N LEU A 13 1.88 11.11 -4.86
CA LEU A 13 0.97 10.41 -3.95
C LEU A 13 0.29 9.21 -4.62
N GLU A 14 -0.21 9.37 -5.86
CA GLU A 14 -0.81 8.27 -6.62
C GLU A 14 0.21 7.16 -6.92
N HIS A 15 1.43 7.53 -7.30
CA HIS A 15 2.50 6.58 -7.57
C HIS A 15 2.93 5.83 -6.31
N THR A 16 3.05 6.53 -5.18
CA THR A 16 3.34 5.91 -3.89
C THR A 16 2.22 4.95 -3.47
N ALA A 17 0.95 5.34 -3.63
CA ALA A 17 -0.19 4.47 -3.35
C ALA A 17 -0.17 3.19 -4.21
N ALA A 18 0.12 3.31 -5.50
CA ALA A 18 0.25 2.16 -6.41
C ALA A 18 1.40 1.22 -5.99
N HIS A 19 2.52 1.77 -5.53
CA HIS A 19 3.64 0.96 -5.03
C HIS A 19 3.27 0.19 -3.75
N LEU A 20 2.60 0.83 -2.79
CA LEU A 20 2.12 0.17 -1.57
C LEU A 20 1.09 -0.92 -1.86
N GLU A 21 0.25 -0.75 -2.87
CA GLU A 21 -0.67 -1.78 -3.35
C GLU A 21 0.08 -3.00 -3.92
N ALA A 22 1.10 -2.77 -4.75
CA ALA A 22 1.93 -3.84 -5.28
C ALA A 22 2.65 -4.63 -4.16
N LEU A 23 3.20 -3.93 -3.16
CA LEU A 23 3.78 -4.55 -1.97
C LEU A 23 2.75 -5.38 -1.21
N SER A 24 1.53 -4.86 -1.05
CA SER A 24 0.44 -5.57 -0.38
C SER A 24 0.08 -6.88 -1.09
N HIS A 25 -0.01 -6.87 -2.43
CA HIS A 25 -0.27 -8.08 -3.20
C HIS A 25 0.86 -9.11 -3.07
N MET A 26 2.13 -8.67 -3.09
CA MET A 26 3.25 -9.58 -2.89
C MET A 26 3.23 -10.21 -1.50
N LEU A 27 2.94 -9.43 -0.46
CA LEU A 27 2.83 -9.91 0.92
C LEU A 27 1.66 -10.88 1.08
N GLN A 28 0.51 -10.62 0.46
CA GLN A 28 -0.61 -11.57 0.42
C GLN A 28 -0.20 -12.90 -0.25
N GLY A 29 0.47 -12.84 -1.38
CA GLY A 29 1.00 -14.02 -2.06
C GLY A 29 1.99 -14.80 -1.18
N HIS A 30 2.83 -14.09 -0.44
CA HIS A 30 3.79 -14.70 0.48
C HIS A 30 3.10 -15.36 1.69
N ALA A 31 2.11 -14.72 2.31
CA ALA A 31 1.30 -15.34 3.37
C ALA A 31 0.59 -16.60 2.88
N LEU A 32 0.04 -16.57 1.66
CA LEU A 32 -0.55 -17.76 1.02
C LEU A 32 0.48 -18.88 0.84
N PHE A 33 1.69 -18.56 0.38
CA PHE A 33 2.78 -19.53 0.28
C PHE A 33 3.14 -20.14 1.64
N LEU A 34 3.32 -19.31 2.68
CA LEU A 34 3.67 -19.77 4.02
C LEU A 34 2.62 -20.68 4.64
N ARG A 35 1.33 -20.41 4.40
CA ARG A 35 0.21 -21.25 4.86
C ARG A 35 0.21 -22.66 4.25
N HIS A 36 0.78 -22.83 3.07
CA HIS A 36 0.86 -24.13 2.38
C HIS A 36 2.25 -24.79 2.48
N SER A 37 3.22 -24.08 3.08
CA SER A 37 4.56 -24.61 3.29
C SER A 37 4.57 -25.64 4.42
N THR A 38 5.22 -26.77 4.19
CA THR A 38 5.38 -27.86 5.18
C THR A 38 6.71 -27.81 5.92
N TYR A 39 7.55 -26.81 5.64
CA TYR A 39 8.94 -26.75 6.11
C TYR A 39 9.11 -26.25 7.55
N SER A 40 8.13 -25.52 8.10
CA SER A 40 8.21 -24.90 9.44
C SER A 40 6.84 -24.41 9.92
N ASP A 41 6.70 -24.23 11.23
CA ASP A 41 5.59 -23.44 11.79
C ASP A 41 5.79 -21.97 11.39
N ASN A 42 4.98 -21.51 10.43
CA ASN A 42 5.03 -20.15 9.90
C ASN A 42 3.96 -19.23 10.50
N SER A 43 3.28 -19.66 11.57
CA SER A 43 2.15 -18.91 12.16
C SER A 43 2.53 -17.47 12.52
N ALA A 44 3.68 -17.26 13.15
CA ALA A 44 4.17 -15.93 13.54
C ALA A 44 4.41 -15.00 12.33
N ASP A 45 4.94 -15.52 11.23
CA ASP A 45 5.22 -14.76 10.02
C ASP A 45 3.91 -14.42 9.28
N ILE A 46 2.97 -15.36 9.22
CA ILE A 46 1.63 -15.13 8.66
C ILE A 46 0.92 -14.03 9.46
N ASP A 47 0.89 -14.14 10.80
CA ASP A 47 0.28 -13.14 11.68
C ASP A 47 0.96 -11.77 11.56
N PHE A 48 2.28 -11.75 11.37
CA PHE A 48 3.01 -10.52 11.10
C PHE A 48 2.54 -9.89 9.77
N ILE A 49 2.50 -10.67 8.69
CA ILE A 49 2.09 -10.17 7.36
C ILE A 49 0.65 -9.66 7.38
N GLU A 50 -0.30 -10.42 7.93
CA GLU A 50 -1.71 -10.05 7.96
C GLU A 50 -1.97 -8.73 8.70
N ARG A 51 -1.26 -8.50 9.82
CA ARG A 51 -1.32 -7.23 10.56
C ARG A 51 -0.81 -6.05 9.73
N HIS A 52 0.24 -6.24 8.94
CA HIS A 52 0.83 -5.16 8.13
C HIS A 52 0.00 -4.86 6.88
N LEU A 53 -0.67 -5.86 6.30
CA LEU A 53 -1.56 -5.66 5.15
C LEU A 53 -2.69 -4.65 5.44
N SER A 54 -3.24 -4.69 6.64
CA SER A 54 -4.27 -3.72 7.07
C SER A 54 -3.74 -2.29 7.10
N GLY A 55 -2.53 -2.09 7.62
CA GLY A 55 -1.88 -0.77 7.66
C GLY A 55 -1.50 -0.24 6.28
N LEU A 56 -1.07 -1.12 5.37
CA LEU A 56 -0.78 -0.75 3.98
C LEU A 56 -2.06 -0.31 3.25
N ALA A 57 -3.17 -1.04 3.41
CA ALA A 57 -4.45 -0.66 2.82
C ALA A 57 -4.97 0.69 3.32
N ALA A 58 -4.82 0.97 4.61
CA ALA A 58 -5.14 2.28 5.18
C ALA A 58 -4.26 3.39 4.56
N SER A 59 -2.95 3.15 4.47
CA SER A 59 -2.01 4.11 3.87
C SER A 59 -2.33 4.42 2.41
N VAL A 60 -2.66 3.40 1.61
CA VAL A 60 -3.10 3.56 0.20
C VAL A 60 -4.37 4.42 0.13
N THR A 61 -5.33 4.17 1.01
CA THR A 61 -6.59 4.91 1.06
C THR A 61 -6.36 6.39 1.38
N ASP A 62 -5.50 6.66 2.36
CA ASP A 62 -5.16 8.03 2.76
C ASP A 62 -4.42 8.78 1.66
N LEU A 63 -3.40 8.16 1.05
CA LEU A 63 -2.63 8.77 -0.05
C LEU A 63 -3.53 9.17 -1.22
N ARG A 64 -4.41 8.25 -1.66
CA ARG A 64 -5.39 8.54 -2.71
C ARG A 64 -6.43 9.58 -2.29
N GLY A 65 -6.82 9.58 -1.01
CA GLY A 65 -7.69 10.60 -0.45
C GLY A 65 -7.10 12.00 -0.56
N VAL A 66 -5.83 12.15 -0.18
CA VAL A 66 -5.09 13.41 -0.29
C VAL A 66 -4.89 13.81 -1.76
N ALA A 67 -4.48 12.88 -2.63
CA ALA A 67 -4.31 13.15 -4.06
C ALA A 67 -5.60 13.68 -4.71
N ARG A 68 -6.76 13.06 -4.40
CA ARG A 68 -8.07 13.54 -4.86
C ARG A 68 -8.44 14.91 -4.31
N ASN A 69 -8.04 15.23 -3.08
CA ASN A 69 -8.30 16.55 -2.52
C ASN A 69 -7.45 17.63 -3.19
N ILE A 70 -6.18 17.32 -3.52
CA ILE A 70 -5.32 18.20 -4.30
C ILE A 70 -5.91 18.44 -5.69
N ALA A 71 -6.40 17.39 -6.36
CA ALA A 71 -7.03 17.49 -7.68
C ALA A 71 -8.26 18.42 -7.73
N LYS A 72 -8.93 18.66 -6.59
CA LYS A 72 -10.10 19.56 -6.51
C LYS A 72 -9.72 21.03 -6.35
N VAL A 73 -8.50 21.32 -5.92
CA VAL A 73 -8.03 22.68 -5.57
C VAL A 73 -6.89 23.18 -6.45
N ALA A 74 -6.33 22.29 -7.28
CA ALA A 74 -5.36 22.61 -8.33
C ALA A 74 -6.07 23.12 -9.59
#